data_AF-A0A7C1ATI1-F1
#
_entry.id   AF-A0A7C1ATI1-F1
#
_cell.length_a   1.000
_cell.length_b   1.000
_cell.length_c   1.000
_cell.angle_alpha   90.00
_cell.angle_beta   90.00
_cell.angle_gamma   90.00
#
_symmetry.space_group_name_H-M   'P 1'
#
loop_
_entity.id
_entity.type
_entity.pdbx_description
1 polymer ?
#
loop_
_entity_poly.entity_id
_entity_poly.type
_entity_poly.pdbx_seq_one_letter_code
_entity_poly.pdbx_strand_id
1 'polypeptide(L)'
;MESESDILARLVAVNDALWALPDDAFSEKFKLLKERDQLREEASEYAVDLDAQRSDADLLFELSGMRSQLKELEKQKIDVVMQAGGGSGTGEMGNLGGVSLNARMMDASGAGRVQNRIGIIKGILTDRGVAYPDPK
;
A
#
# COMPACT_ATOMS: atom_id res chain seq x y z
N MET A 1 -12.27 24.60 -4.95
CA MET A 1 -11.94 23.22 -4.53
C MET A 1 -11.81 22.43 -5.81
N GLU A 2 -10.65 21.82 -6.06
CA GLU A 2 -10.53 20.83 -7.15
C GLU A 2 -11.43 19.65 -6.82
N SER A 3 -12.11 19.08 -7.82
CA SER A 3 -12.95 17.90 -7.62
C SER A 3 -12.09 16.63 -7.62
N GLU A 4 -12.60 15.54 -7.05
CA GLU A 4 -11.94 14.21 -7.09
C GLU A 4 -11.55 13.83 -8.54
N SER A 5 -12.41 14.13 -9.51
CA SER A 5 -12.14 13.89 -10.93
C SER A 5 -10.94 14.70 -11.45
N ASP A 6 -10.71 15.90 -10.94
CA ASP A 6 -9.58 16.74 -11.33
C ASP A 6 -8.28 16.20 -10.76
N ILE A 7 -8.29 15.72 -9.51
CA ILE A 7 -7.13 15.10 -8.85
C ILE A 7 -6.75 13.80 -9.57
N LEU A 8 -7.74 12.97 -9.93
CA LEU A 8 -7.50 11.74 -10.69
C LEU A 8 -6.94 12.02 -12.09
N ALA A 9 -7.45 13.04 -12.78
CA ALA A 9 -6.92 13.46 -14.08
C ALA A 9 -5.45 13.94 -13.96
N ARG A 10 -5.11 14.69 -12.90
CA ARG A 10 -3.73 15.12 -12.63
C ARG A 10 -2.83 13.94 -12.28
N LEU A 11 -3.31 12.95 -11.54
CA LEU A 11 -2.58 11.72 -11.26
C LEU A 11 -2.21 10.94 -12.52
N VAL A 12 -3.13 10.86 -13.48
CA VAL A 12 -2.86 10.24 -14.79
C VAL A 12 -1.78 11.02 -15.53
N ALA A 13 -1.91 12.35 -15.62
CA ALA A 13 -0.93 13.20 -16.29
C ALA A 13 0.47 13.10 -15.69
N VAL A 14 0.59 13.04 -14.36
CA VAL A 14 1.89 12.88 -13.66
C VAL A 14 2.49 11.50 -13.92
N ASN A 15 1.67 10.44 -13.98
CA ASN A 15 2.18 9.12 -14.33
C ASN A 15 2.68 9.08 -15.78
N ASP A 16 1.95 9.66 -16.73
CA ASP A 16 2.37 9.73 -18.14
C ASP A 16 3.69 10.51 -18.28
N ALA A 17 3.85 11.61 -17.54
CA ALA A 17 5.10 12.37 -17.50
C ALA A 17 6.26 11.57 -16.89
N LEU A 18 6.01 10.78 -15.84
CA LEU A 18 7.03 9.89 -15.25
C LEU A 18 7.48 8.79 -16.22
N TRP A 19 6.57 8.27 -17.06
CA TRP A 19 6.88 7.27 -18.08
C TRP A 19 7.64 7.85 -19.28
N ALA A 20 7.39 9.11 -19.61
CA ALA A 20 8.04 9.79 -20.73
C ALA A 20 9.45 10.30 -20.42
N LEU A 21 9.81 10.43 -19.14
CA LEU A 21 11.13 10.92 -18.73
C LEU A 21 12.23 9.86 -18.97
N PRO A 22 13.39 10.28 -19.50
CA PRO A 22 14.56 9.41 -19.59
C PRO A 22 15.14 9.11 -18.20
N ASP A 23 15.86 8.00 -18.08
CA ASP A 23 16.34 7.49 -16.79
C ASP A 23 17.37 8.40 -16.10
N ASP A 24 18.03 9.29 -16.84
CA ASP A 24 18.99 10.27 -16.34
C ASP A 24 18.34 11.57 -15.82
N ALA A 25 17.03 11.77 -16.03
CA ALA A 25 16.28 12.92 -15.54
C ALA A 25 15.86 12.78 -14.06
N PHE A 26 16.82 12.48 -13.18
CA PHE A 26 16.59 12.20 -11.76
C PHE A 26 15.85 13.33 -11.02
N SER A 27 16.20 14.59 -11.31
CA SER A 27 15.61 15.76 -10.63
C SER A 27 14.14 15.97 -11.00
N GLU A 28 13.79 15.85 -12.28
CA GLU A 28 12.40 15.94 -12.75
C GLU A 28 11.57 14.74 -12.28
N LYS A 29 12.15 13.54 -12.32
CA LYS A 29 11.50 12.33 -11.80
C LYS A 29 11.19 12.47 -10.31
N PHE A 30 12.12 12.98 -9.51
CA PHE A 30 11.89 13.19 -8.08
C PHE A 30 10.76 14.19 -7.80
N LYS A 31 10.69 15.29 -8.56
CA LYS A 31 9.60 16.29 -8.43
C LYS A 31 8.24 15.68 -8.75
N LEU A 32 8.14 14.95 -9.86
CA LEU A 32 6.90 14.29 -10.27
C LEU A 32 6.49 13.17 -9.31
N LEU A 33 7.45 12.43 -8.74
CA LEU A 33 7.15 11.44 -7.70
C LEU A 33 6.55 12.11 -6.46
N LYS A 34 7.11 13.25 -6.02
CA LYS A 34 6.58 14.01 -4.89
C LYS A 34 5.18 14.56 -5.18
N GLU A 35 4.96 15.10 -6.38
CA GLU A 35 3.65 15.60 -6.80
C GLU A 35 2.62 14.47 -6.86
N ARG A 36 2.99 13.31 -7.41
CA ARG A 36 2.14 12.10 -7.42
C ARG A 36 1.78 11.66 -6.00
N ASP A 37 2.74 11.69 -5.08
CA ASP A 37 2.50 11.27 -3.71
C ASP A 37 1.57 12.25 -2.97
N GLN A 38 1.70 13.57 -3.23
CA GLN A 38 0.74 14.57 -2.73
C GLN A 38 -0.66 14.38 -3.33
N LEU A 39 -0.78 14.18 -4.65
CA LEU A 39 -2.09 13.95 -5.27
C LEU A 39 -2.74 12.65 -4.79
N ARG A 40 -1.94 11.63 -4.41
CA ARG A 40 -2.45 10.40 -3.78
C ARG A 40 -2.94 10.65 -2.36
N GLU A 41 -2.28 11.52 -1.61
CA GLU A 41 -2.71 11.93 -0.28
C GLU A 41 -4.03 12.70 -0.38
N GLU A 42 -4.12 13.69 -1.28
CA GLU A 42 -5.35 14.45 -1.54
C GLU A 42 -6.50 13.54 -2.02
N ALA A 43 -6.23 12.60 -2.95
CA ALA A 43 -7.22 11.62 -3.38
C ALA A 43 -7.66 10.68 -2.24
N SER A 44 -6.78 10.41 -1.28
CA SER A 44 -7.11 9.58 -0.12
C SER A 44 -8.10 10.27 0.82
N GLU A 45 -8.10 11.61 0.90
CA GLU A 45 -9.07 12.37 1.68
C GLU A 45 -10.50 12.18 1.14
N TYR A 46 -10.68 12.19 -0.18
CA TYR A 46 -11.99 11.90 -0.81
C TYR A 46 -12.45 10.45 -0.57
N ALA A 47 -11.52 9.50 -0.58
CA ALA A 47 -11.84 8.11 -0.25
C ALA A 47 -12.26 7.95 1.23
N VAL A 48 -11.63 8.70 2.14
CA VAL A 48 -12.00 8.77 3.56
C VAL A 48 -13.40 9.38 3.74
N ASP A 49 -13.75 10.42 2.98
CA ASP A 49 -15.07 11.05 3.03
C ASP A 49 -16.22 10.12 2.56
N LEU A 50 -15.96 9.25 1.59
CA LEU A 50 -16.90 8.21 1.17
C LEU A 50 -17.03 7.12 2.24
N ASP A 51 -15.93 6.68 2.84
CA ASP A 51 -15.97 5.70 3.93
C ASP A 51 -16.61 6.26 5.21
N ALA A 52 -16.48 7.57 5.44
CA ALA A 52 -17.16 8.28 6.51
C ALA A 52 -18.69 8.26 6.37
N GLN A 53 -19.23 7.93 5.19
CA GLN A 53 -20.66 7.76 4.93
C GLN A 53 -21.10 6.29 4.93
N ARG A 54 -20.16 5.33 4.90
CA ARG A 54 -20.46 3.89 4.92
C ARG A 54 -20.87 3.41 6.31
N SER A 55 -21.67 2.35 6.36
CA SER A 55 -22.12 1.77 7.62
C SER A 55 -20.96 1.13 8.41
N ASP A 56 -21.06 1.13 9.74
CA ASP A 56 -20.05 0.49 10.59
C ASP A 56 -19.91 -1.01 10.29
N ALA A 57 -21.01 -1.67 9.92
CA ALA A 57 -21.03 -3.09 9.57
C ALA A 57 -20.19 -3.38 8.31
N ASP A 58 -20.29 -2.52 7.28
CA ASP A 58 -19.51 -2.67 6.04
C ASP A 58 -18.02 -2.45 6.30
N LEU A 59 -17.69 -1.44 7.11
CA LEU A 59 -16.31 -1.15 7.50
C LEU A 59 -15.70 -2.28 8.34
N LEU A 60 -16.45 -2.85 9.29
CA LEU A 60 -16.00 -4.00 10.08
C LEU A 60 -15.81 -5.26 9.22
N PHE A 61 -16.70 -5.50 8.27
CA PHE A 61 -16.59 -6.62 7.33
C PHE A 61 -15.34 -6.48 6.46
N GLU A 62 -15.12 -5.29 5.88
CA GLU A 62 -13.93 -4.99 5.09
C GLU A 62 -12.64 -5.11 5.93
N LEU A 63 -12.64 -4.59 7.17
CA LEU A 63 -11.51 -4.72 8.09
C LEU A 63 -11.13 -6.19 8.34
N SER A 64 -12.13 -7.05 8.52
CA SER A 64 -11.92 -8.50 8.69
C SER A 64 -11.36 -9.16 7.41
N GLY A 65 -11.89 -8.79 6.25
CA GLY A 65 -11.42 -9.27 4.95
C GLY A 65 -9.97 -8.87 4.68
N MET A 66 -9.63 -7.60 4.89
CA MET A 66 -8.29 -7.06 4.69
C MET A 66 -7.25 -7.70 5.63
N ARG A 67 -7.63 -7.97 6.89
CA ARG A 67 -6.75 -8.71 7.83
C ARG A 67 -6.49 -10.15 7.38
N SER A 68 -7.51 -10.82 6.86
CA SER A 68 -7.37 -12.18 6.33
C SER A 68 -6.46 -12.19 5.10
N GLN A 69 -6.62 -11.20 4.22
CA GLN A 69 -5.75 -10.99 3.06
C GLN A 69 -4.30 -10.71 3.46
N LEU A 70 -4.07 -9.85 4.47
CA LEU A 70 -2.73 -9.55 4.95
C LEU A 70 -2.03 -10.81 5.50
N LYS A 71 -2.75 -11.62 6.29
CA LYS A 71 -2.24 -12.89 6.82
C LYS A 71 -1.88 -13.88 5.71
N GLU A 72 -2.65 -13.90 4.62
CA GLU A 72 -2.37 -14.76 3.48
C GLU A 72 -1.13 -14.30 2.71
N LEU A 73 -0.97 -12.99 2.49
CA LEU A 73 0.24 -12.42 1.91
C LEU A 73 1.49 -12.71 2.77
N GLU A 74 1.35 -12.68 4.10
CA GLU A 74 2.42 -13.05 5.03
C GLU A 74 2.79 -14.53 4.96
N LYS A 75 1.84 -15.44 4.79
CA LYS A 75 2.12 -16.87 4.59
C LYS A 75 2.83 -17.13 3.27
N GLN A 76 2.34 -16.54 2.18
CA GLN A 76 2.96 -16.66 0.86
C GLN A 76 4.43 -16.19 0.89
N LYS A 77 4.74 -15.15 1.67
CA LYS A 77 6.13 -14.74 1.94
C LYS A 77 6.94 -15.85 2.61
N ILE A 78 6.42 -16.46 3.68
CA ILE A 78 7.13 -17.53 4.41
C ILE A 78 7.44 -18.70 3.47
N ASP A 79 6.49 -19.09 2.63
CA ASP A 79 6.65 -20.18 1.68
C ASP A 79 7.75 -19.88 0.63
N VAL A 80 7.78 -18.67 0.08
CA VAL A 80 8.84 -18.25 -0.87
C VAL A 80 10.21 -18.22 -0.19
N VAL A 81 10.30 -17.74 1.05
CA VAL A 81 11.57 -17.72 1.80
C VAL A 81 12.05 -19.13 2.12
N MET A 82 11.16 -20.05 2.50
CA MET A 82 11.51 -21.46 2.73
C MET A 82 11.98 -22.15 1.44
N GLN A 83 11.32 -21.87 0.31
CA GLN A 83 11.71 -22.41 -1.00
C GLN A 83 13.05 -21.85 -1.50
N ALA A 84 13.33 -20.56 -1.25
CA ALA A 84 14.60 -19.92 -1.59
C ALA A 84 15.76 -20.33 -0.65
N GLY A 85 15.46 -20.71 0.60
CA GLY A 85 16.44 -21.19 1.57
C GLY A 85 16.78 -22.69 1.46
N GLY A 86 15.94 -23.48 0.76
CA GLY A 86 16.08 -24.94 0.68
C GLY A 86 17.02 -25.48 -0.40
N GLY A 87 17.58 -24.62 -1.26
CA GLY A 87 18.40 -25.03 -2.41
C GLY A 87 19.81 -24.44 -2.37
N SER A 88 20.75 -25.15 -1.74
CA SER A 88 22.21 -25.11 -1.97
C SER A 88 22.95 -23.76 -1.90
N GLY A 89 23.74 -23.58 -0.83
CA GLY A 89 25.14 -23.12 -0.96
C GLY A 89 25.49 -21.68 -0.56
N THR A 90 26.23 -21.59 0.55
CA THR A 90 27.37 -20.68 0.80
C THR A 90 27.17 -19.16 0.94
N GLY A 91 27.56 -18.67 2.13
CA GLY A 91 28.21 -17.37 2.32
C GLY A 91 27.40 -16.36 3.11
N GLU A 92 28.01 -15.73 4.09
CA GLU A 92 27.52 -14.64 4.97
C GLU A 92 26.99 -13.38 4.23
N MET A 93 26.80 -13.46 2.90
CA MET A 93 26.24 -12.44 2.02
C MET A 93 24.75 -12.66 1.69
N GLY A 94 24.17 -13.83 2.01
CA GLY A 94 22.77 -14.17 1.74
C GLY A 94 21.73 -13.43 2.60
N ASN A 95 22.13 -12.92 3.76
CA ASN A 95 21.21 -12.29 4.71
C ASN A 95 20.74 -10.89 4.22
N LEU A 96 21.58 -10.16 3.48
CA LEU A 96 21.24 -8.84 2.92
C LEU A 96 20.38 -8.94 1.65
N GLY A 97 20.60 -9.97 0.84
CA GLY A 97 19.81 -10.24 -0.37
C GLY A 97 18.37 -10.67 -0.06
N GLY A 98 18.18 -11.56 0.93
CA GLY A 98 16.85 -12.03 1.32
C GLY A 98 15.96 -10.95 1.94
N VAL A 99 16.54 -10.00 2.69
CA VAL A 99 15.79 -8.89 3.31
C VAL A 99 15.34 -7.86 2.27
N SER A 100 16.20 -7.52 1.30
CA SER A 100 15.86 -6.57 0.23
C SER A 100 14.88 -7.15 -0.79
N LEU A 101 14.96 -8.46 -1.08
CA LEU A 101 13.97 -9.17 -1.90
C LEU A 101 12.60 -9.21 -1.21
N ASN A 102 12.57 -9.48 0.10
CA ASN A 102 11.34 -9.48 0.90
C ASN A 102 10.65 -8.11 0.93
N ALA A 103 11.40 -7.02 1.08
CA ALA A 103 10.84 -5.66 1.06
C ALA A 103 10.26 -5.32 -0.32
N ARG A 104 10.98 -5.65 -1.40
CA ARG A 104 10.49 -5.44 -2.79
C ARG A 104 9.28 -6.31 -3.12
N MET A 105 9.21 -7.53 -2.59
CA MET A 105 8.03 -8.40 -2.73
C MET A 105 6.84 -7.92 -1.91
N MET A 106 7.03 -7.33 -0.73
CA MET A 106 5.93 -6.70 0.03
C MET A 106 5.32 -5.51 -0.72
N ASP A 107 6.16 -4.68 -1.33
CA ASP A 107 5.68 -3.58 -2.18
C ASP A 107 4.98 -4.10 -3.44
N ALA A 108 5.53 -5.14 -4.08
CA ALA A 108 4.97 -5.71 -5.29
C ALA A 108 3.67 -6.51 -5.06
N SER A 109 3.53 -7.19 -3.91
CA SER A 109 2.36 -8.01 -3.56
C SER A 109 1.16 -7.20 -3.06
N GLY A 110 1.33 -5.89 -2.86
CA GLY A 110 0.26 -5.00 -2.41
C GLY A 110 0.02 -5.02 -0.91
N ALA A 111 0.88 -5.64 -0.10
CA ALA A 111 0.76 -5.68 1.35
C ALA A 111 0.70 -4.27 1.97
N GLY A 112 1.51 -3.33 1.46
CA GLY A 112 1.47 -1.92 1.89
C GLY A 112 0.12 -1.24 1.61
N ARG A 113 -0.54 -1.58 0.50
CA ARG A 113 -1.89 -1.06 0.18
C ARG A 113 -2.95 -1.61 1.16
N VAL A 114 -2.86 -2.90 1.48
CA VAL A 114 -3.76 -3.55 2.45
C VAL A 114 -3.55 -2.96 3.86
N GLN A 115 -2.30 -2.73 4.27
CA GLN A 115 -1.98 -2.11 5.56
C GLN A 115 -2.51 -0.67 5.67
N ASN A 116 -2.30 0.15 4.64
CA ASN A 116 -2.84 1.51 4.62
C ASN A 116 -4.37 1.52 4.71
N ARG A 117 -5.04 0.61 3.98
CA ARG A 117 -6.51 0.50 4.03
C ARG A 117 -7.02 0.09 5.42
N ILE A 118 -6.34 -0.86 6.07
CA ILE A 118 -6.63 -1.24 7.46
C ILE A 118 -6.49 -0.03 8.39
N GLY A 119 -5.45 0.79 8.22
CA GLY A 119 -5.22 2.00 9.00
C GLY A 119 -6.36 3.01 8.87
N ILE A 120 -6.80 3.30 7.64
CA ILE A 120 -7.91 4.22 7.35
C ILE A 120 -9.21 3.74 8.02
N ILE A 121 -9.60 2.48 7.81
CA ILE A 121 -10.84 1.93 8.37
C ILE A 121 -10.82 1.96 9.90
N LYS A 122 -9.67 1.64 10.52
CA LYS A 122 -9.49 1.72 11.98
C LYS A 122 -9.65 3.13 12.52
N GLY A 123 -9.10 4.13 11.82
CA GLY A 123 -9.26 5.54 12.16
C GLY A 123 -10.72 5.95 12.19
N ILE A 124 -11.45 5.67 11.11
CA ILE A 124 -12.88 5.99 10.99
C ILE A 124 -13.71 5.31 12.09
N LEU A 125 -13.48 4.02 12.34
CA LEU A 125 -14.21 3.29 13.39
C LEU A 125 -13.90 3.84 14.80
N THR A 126 -12.64 4.25 15.03
CA THR A 126 -12.22 4.88 16.29
C THR A 126 -12.90 6.23 16.48
N ASP A 127 -12.94 7.07 15.45
CA ASP A 127 -13.60 8.38 15.49
C ASP A 127 -15.12 8.25 15.75
N ARG A 128 -15.72 7.13 15.34
CA ARG A 128 -17.13 6.79 15.60
C ARG A 128 -17.36 6.11 16.96
N GLY A 129 -16.31 5.82 17.73
CA GLY A 129 -16.41 5.09 19.00
C GLY A 129 -16.78 3.61 18.85
N VAL A 130 -16.56 3.02 17.68
CA VAL A 130 -16.87 1.62 17.38
C VAL A 130 -15.66 0.75 17.73
N ALA A 131 -15.85 -0.16 18.67
CA ALA A 131 -14.83 -1.14 19.01
C ALA A 131 -14.68 -2.18 17.89
N TYR A 132 -13.43 -2.44 17.49
CA TYR A 132 -13.08 -3.56 16.62
C TYR A 132 -12.10 -4.48 17.35
N PRO A 133 -12.19 -5.81 17.15
CA PRO A 133 -11.26 -6.74 17.78
C PRO A 133 -9.85 -6.48 17.27
N ASP A 134 -8.83 -6.63 18.10
CA ASP A 134 -7.44 -6.61 17.64
C ASP A 134 -7.07 -7.94 16.95
N PRO A 135 -6.14 -7.92 15.98
CA PRO A 135 -5.63 -9.16 15.41
C PRO A 135 -4.96 -9.99 16.50
N LYS A 136 -5.30 -11.29 16.56
CA LYS A 136 -4.60 -12.30 17.37
C LYS A 136 -3.39 -12.83 16.64
#